data_AF-A0A3B0M1U5-F1
#
_entry.id   AF-A0A3B0M1U5-F1
#
_cell.length_a   1.000
_cell.length_b   1.000
_cell.length_c   1.000
_cell.angle_alpha   90.00
_cell.angle_beta   90.00
_cell.angle_gamma   90.00
#
_symmetry.space_group_name_H-M   'P 1'
#
loop_
_entity.id
_entity.type
_entity.pdbx_description
1 polymer ?
#
loop_
_entity_poly.entity_id
_entity_poly.type
_entity_poly.pdbx_seq_one_letter_code
_entity_poly.pdbx_strand_id
1 'polypeptide(L)' 'MIVKTSELKNCPFCGSDDCLICTMNETPTVRFADGYQALCLKCGVRTSWYTKRKEAMKIWNRRANDE' A
#
# COMPACT_ATOMS: atom_id res chain seq x y z
N MET A 1 6.09 -0.80 10.11
CA MET A 1 5.07 -1.74 10.63
C MET A 1 4.15 -2.10 9.48
N ILE A 2 3.65 -3.34 9.40
CA ILE A 2 2.70 -3.74 8.34
C ILE A 2 1.30 -3.73 8.94
N VAL A 3 0.38 -2.97 8.35
CA VAL A 3 -1.01 -2.86 8.83
C VAL A 3 -1.95 -3.34 7.74
N LYS A 4 -2.63 -4.47 7.98
CA LYS A 4 -3.76 -4.91 7.16
C LYS A 4 -4.96 -4.01 7.46
N THR A 5 -5.61 -3.51 6.42
CA THR A 5 -6.74 -2.58 6.53
C THR A 5 -7.89 -3.08 5.67
N SER A 6 -9.10 -3.11 6.22
CA SER A 6 -10.32 -3.52 5.50
C SER A 6 -10.74 -2.53 4.41
N GLU A 7 -10.16 -1.31 4.40
CA GLU A 7 -10.43 -0.26 3.40
C GLU A 7 -9.71 -0.48 2.06
N LEU A 8 -8.76 -1.43 1.99
CA LEU A 8 -8.00 -1.71 0.77
C LEU A 8 -8.76 -2.71 -0.11
N LYS A 9 -9.03 -2.35 -1.36
CA LYS A 9 -9.61 -3.26 -2.34
C LYS A 9 -8.63 -4.37 -2.72
N ASN A 10 -9.17 -5.46 -3.27
CA ASN A 10 -8.39 -6.54 -3.88
C ASN A 10 -7.38 -6.02 -4.90
N CYS A 11 -6.34 -6.82 -5.15
CA CYS A 11 -5.30 -6.50 -6.10
C CYS A 11 -5.89 -6.37 -7.52
N PRO A 12 -5.72 -5.22 -8.19
CA PRO A 12 -6.20 -5.02 -9.56
C PRO A 12 -5.57 -5.95 -10.60
N PHE A 13 -4.40 -6.52 -10.28
CA PHE A 13 -3.59 -7.27 -11.24
C PHE A 13 -3.79 -8.79 -11.12
N CYS A 14 -4.07 -9.29 -9.91
CA CYS A 14 -4.17 -10.74 -9.65
C CYS A 14 -5.44 -11.15 -8.89
N GLY A 15 -6.32 -10.20 -8.54
CA GLY A 15 -7.58 -10.43 -7.83
C GLY A 15 -7.46 -10.79 -6.34
N SER A 16 -6.24 -10.92 -5.81
CA SER A 16 -6.03 -11.33 -4.41
C SER A 16 -6.53 -10.28 -3.42
N ASP A 17 -7.15 -10.74 -2.34
CA ASP A 17 -7.50 -9.94 -1.15
C ASP A 17 -6.33 -9.77 -0.18
N ASP A 18 -5.18 -10.39 -0.45
CA ASP A 18 -3.99 -10.32 0.40
C ASP A 18 -3.16 -9.07 0.08
N CYS A 19 -3.78 -7.92 0.36
CA CYS A 19 -3.23 -6.60 0.14
C CYS A 19 -3.18 -5.81 1.46
N LEU A 20 -2.13 -5.02 1.64
CA LEU A 20 -1.87 -4.33 2.90
C LEU A 20 -1.17 -2.98 2.70
N ILE A 21 -1.20 -2.16 3.76
CA ILE A 21 -0.42 -0.93 3.83
C ILE A 21 0.85 -1.17 4.64
N CYS A 22 1.99 -1.00 3.99
CA CYS A 22 3.28 -0.89 4.63
C CYS A 22 3.48 0.54 5.14
N THR A 23 3.96 0.67 6.38
CA THR A 23 4.54 1.92 6.87
C THR A 23 6.04 1.73 7.10
N MET A 24 6.84 2.63 6.54
CA MET A 24 8.19 2.86 7.06
C MET A 24 8.04 3.93 8.13
N ASN A 25 8.26 3.54 9.38
CA ASN A 25 8.52 4.47 10.45
C ASN A 25 10.03 4.40 10.62
N GLU A 26 10.74 5.50 10.42
CA GLU A 26 12.20 5.50 10.52
C GLU A 26 12.62 5.02 11.93
N THR A 27 13.39 3.94 11.99
CA THR A 27 14.50 3.94 12.94
C THR A 27 15.46 5.06 12.52
N PRO A 28 16.07 5.81 13.46
CA PRO A 28 16.76 7.09 13.19
C PRO A 28 18.00 7.01 12.26
N THR A 29 18.25 5.88 11.62
CA THR A 29 19.45 5.57 10.84
C THR A 29 19.24 5.60 9.32
N VAL A 30 18.01 5.70 8.81
CA VAL A 30 17.75 5.65 7.36
C VAL A 30 16.89 6.83 6.94
N ARG A 31 17.41 7.70 6.06
CA ARG A 31 16.82 8.97 5.58
C ARG A 31 15.53 8.85 4.73
N PHE A 32 14.71 7.82 4.92
CA PHE A 32 13.45 7.69 4.20
C PHE A 32 12.29 8.19 5.06
N ALA A 33 11.94 9.46 4.84
CA ALA A 33 10.81 10.12 5.49
C ALA A 33 9.60 9.19 5.63
N ASP A 34 8.98 9.24 6.80
CA ASP A 34 7.83 8.40 7.17
C ASP A 34 6.82 8.30 6.01
N GLY A 35 6.58 7.06 5.58
CA GLY A 35 5.91 6.79 4.32
C GLY A 35 4.97 5.60 4.39
N TYR A 36 3.94 5.66 3.55
CA TYR A 36 2.90 4.66 3.38
C TYR A 36 2.92 4.14 1.94
N GLN A 37 2.81 2.83 1.79
CA GLN A 37 2.73 2.18 0.49
C GLN A 37 1.72 1.04 0.55
N ALA A 38 0.89 0.91 -0.48
CA ALA A 38 0.04 -0.26 -0.69
C ALA A 38 0.78 -1.34 -1.49
N LEU A 39 0.64 -2.59 -1.06
CA LEU A 39 1.34 -3.78 -1.55
C LEU A 39 0.38 -4.97 -1.61
N CYS A 40 0.46 -5.78 -2.67
CA CYS A 40 -0.12 -7.13 -2.70
C CYS A 40 0.95 -8.16 -2.35
N LEU A 41 0.69 -9.02 -1.37
CA LEU A 41 1.60 -10.08 -0.96
C LEU A 41 1.64 -11.25 -1.95
N LYS A 42 0.58 -11.44 -2.76
CA LYS A 42 0.52 -12.53 -3.74
C LYS A 42 1.36 -12.26 -4.98
N CYS A 43 1.23 -11.08 -5.60
CA CYS A 43 1.93 -10.76 -6.85
C CYS A 43 3.07 -9.75 -6.69
N GLY A 44 3.28 -9.20 -5.50
CA GLY A 44 4.36 -8.25 -5.20
C GLY A 44 4.17 -6.85 -5.80
N VAL A 45 3.04 -6.59 -6.48
CA VAL A 45 2.75 -5.26 -7.01
C VAL A 45 2.57 -4.27 -5.88
N ARG A 46 3.14 -3.08 -6.07
CA ARG A 46 3.16 -2.03 -5.07
C ARG A 46 2.94 -0.67 -5.70
N THR A 47 2.46 0.26 -4.89
CA THR A 47 2.37 1.69 -5.25
C THR A 47 3.68 2.40 -4.97
N SER A 48 3.81 3.69 -5.26
CA SER A 48 4.92 4.50 -4.72
C SER A 48 4.75 4.72 -3.21
N TRP A 49 5.78 5.24 -2.55
CA TRP A 49 5.66 5.72 -1.17
C TRP A 49 4.94 7.07 -1.13
N TYR A 50 4.03 7.24 -0.18
CA TYR A 50 3.28 8.47 0.05
C TYR A 50 3.39 8.90 1.51
N THR A 51 3.41 10.19 1.78
CA THR A 51 3.46 10.72 3.16
C THR A 51 2.16 10.48 3.94
N LYS A 52 1.05 10.21 3.25
CA LYS A 52 -0.27 9.99 3.86
C LYS A 52 -0.81 8.60 3.51
N ARG A 53 -1.25 7.86 4.53
CA ARG A 53 -1.93 6.56 4.40
C ARG A 53 -3.09 6.61 3.39
N LYS A 54 -3.92 7.65 3.47
CA LYS A 54 -5.10 7.82 2.62
C LYS A 54 -4.75 7.97 1.14
N GLU A 55 -3.62 8.60 0.80
CA GLU A 55 -3.19 8.75 -0.60
C GLU A 55 -2.76 7.42 -1.19
N ALA A 56 -1.98 6.63 -0.44
CA ALA A 56 -1.59 5.27 -0.86
C ALA A 56 -2.82 4.38 -1.12
N MET A 57 -3.82 4.44 -0.22
CA MET A 57 -5.07 3.70 -0.36
C MET A 57 -5.91 4.20 -1.55
N LYS A 58 -6.03 5.51 -1.75
CA LYS A 58 -6.79 6.10 -2.85
C LYS A 58 -6.22 5.69 -4.20
N ILE A 59 -4.90 5.75 -4.38
CA ILE A 59 -4.25 5.34 -5.63
C ILE A 59 -4.40 3.83 -5.87
N TRP A 60 -4.27 3.02 -4.82
CA TRP A 60 -4.50 1.58 -4.93
C TRP A 60 -5.94 1.26 -5.36
N ASN A 61 -6.92 1.83 -4.66
CA ASN A 61 -8.33 1.58 -4.91
C ASN A 61 -8.80 2.15 -6.25
N ARG A 62 -8.14 3.19 -6.78
CA ARG A 62 -8.36 3.66 -8.15
C ARG A 62 -7.98 2.61 -9.18
N ARG A 63 -6.81 1.97 -9.04
CA ARG A 63 -6.34 0.92 -9.96
C ARG A 63 -7.29 -0.29 -9.97
N ALA A 64 -7.85 -0.62 -8.81
CA ALA A 64 -8.86 -1.68 -8.65
C ALA A 64 -10.25 -1.33 -9.18
N ASN A 65 -10.46 -0.10 -9.69
CA ASN A 65 -11.74 0.39 -10.17
C ASN A 65 -11.72 0.78 -11.67
N ASP A 66 -10.64 0.47 -12.39
CA ASP A 66 -10.68 0.46 -13.86
C ASP A 66 -11.34 -0.87 -14.28
N GLU A 67 -12.67 -0.87 -14.29
CA GLU A 67 -13.53 -1.85 -14.98
C GLU A 67 -14.08 -1.19 -16.25
#